data_AF-A0AAV9EZN1-F1
#
_entry.id   AF-A0AAV9EZN1-F1
#
_cell.length_a   1.000
_cell.length_b   1.000
_cell.length_c   1.000
_cell.angle_alpha   90.00
_cell.angle_beta   90.00
_cell.angle_gamma   90.00
#
_symmetry.space_group_name_H-M   'P 1'
#
loop_
_entity.id
_entity.type
_entity.pdbx_description
1 polymer ?
#
loop_
_entity_poly.entity_id
_entity_poly.type
_entity_poly.pdbx_seq_one_letter_code
_entity_poly.pdbx_strand_id
1 'polypeptide(L)'
;MPNTTLSPSQNPHNPNNLLLIRPAGPRRAKLNVLPDRDFYSFPRFVTHVDDGFISALTGLYRDRVSPGSEVLDIMSSWVSHLPEEVKYKRVVGHGLNAAELARNRRLDCFVVKDLNNDGQRFEFESCSFDAVLCAVSVQYLQCPEKVFAEVFRLLKPGGVFIVSFSNRMFYEKAVAAWRDGTTYSRVQLVVQYFQCVEGFTQPEVIRELPGEGNGGPSPFGWIARPTTNLSLSLPKTRPSFAAPLVAGTSDSARQEEENEAGQEEGFDWDGEGKSLEGEAELSDWDGEGEVSDDGGAVAEAVEEEVEGEESYVEPPEEAKLFVGNIPYDLDSESLAQLFDRAGVVEVAEVMWK
;
A
#
# COMPACT_ATOMS: atom_id res chain seq x y z
N MET A 1 31.61 -44.85 -25.56
CA MET A 1 31.51 -43.38 -25.70
C MET A 1 30.23 -42.96 -24.99
N PRO A 2 30.32 -42.11 -23.96
CA PRO A 2 29.26 -41.94 -22.96
C PRO A 2 28.13 -41.02 -23.47
N ASN A 3 26.94 -41.31 -22.96
CA ASN A 3 25.70 -40.58 -23.19
C ASN A 3 25.68 -39.36 -22.27
N THR A 4 25.88 -38.16 -22.80
CA THR A 4 25.85 -36.91 -22.02
C THR A 4 24.40 -36.52 -21.77
N THR A 5 23.88 -36.85 -20.59
CA THR A 5 22.62 -36.30 -20.09
C THR A 5 22.85 -34.82 -19.76
N LEU A 6 22.27 -33.92 -20.55
CA LEU A 6 22.25 -32.49 -20.26
C LEU A 6 21.41 -32.22 -19.00
N SER A 7 21.97 -31.40 -18.11
CA SER A 7 21.38 -30.92 -16.87
C SER A 7 20.07 -30.15 -17.11
N PRO A 8 19.10 -30.15 -16.17
CA PRO A 8 17.74 -29.64 -16.41
C PRO A 8 17.60 -28.09 -16.45
N SER A 9 18.67 -27.31 -16.62
CA SER A 9 18.57 -25.82 -16.54
C SER A 9 18.40 -25.09 -17.88
N GLN A 10 18.19 -25.78 -19.01
CA GLN A 10 18.06 -25.13 -20.32
C GLN A 10 16.90 -25.70 -21.16
N ASN A 11 15.67 -25.64 -20.65
CA ASN A 11 14.49 -25.80 -21.49
C ASN A 11 13.84 -24.43 -21.75
N PRO A 12 14.02 -23.81 -22.94
CA PRO A 12 13.49 -22.48 -23.28
C PRO A 12 11.96 -22.44 -23.55
N HIS A 13 11.22 -23.51 -23.23
CA HIS A 13 9.79 -23.65 -23.57
C HIS A 13 8.83 -23.77 -22.37
N ASN A 14 9.14 -23.20 -21.20
CA ASN A 14 8.10 -23.03 -20.16
C ASN A 14 7.29 -21.74 -20.41
N PRO A 15 5.99 -21.81 -20.75
CA PRO A 15 5.15 -20.65 -21.02
C PRO A 15 4.68 -19.90 -19.76
N ASN A 16 5.09 -20.30 -18.56
CA ASN A 16 4.85 -19.57 -17.30
C ASN A 16 5.76 -18.34 -17.18
N ASN A 17 5.61 -17.42 -18.13
CA ASN A 17 6.17 -16.09 -18.10
C ASN A 17 5.46 -15.33 -16.96
N LEU A 18 6.00 -15.45 -15.74
CA LEU A 18 5.57 -14.84 -14.47
C LEU A 18 5.48 -13.30 -14.48
N LEU A 19 5.54 -12.67 -15.64
CA LEU A 19 5.77 -11.25 -15.80
C LEU A 19 4.63 -10.64 -16.62
N LEU A 20 3.50 -10.43 -15.95
CA LEU A 20 2.36 -9.67 -16.48
C LEU A 20 2.78 -8.29 -17.03
N ILE A 21 3.79 -7.72 -16.38
CA ILE A 21 4.55 -6.58 -16.87
C ILE A 21 5.97 -7.07 -17.16
N ARG A 22 6.53 -6.76 -18.33
CA ARG A 22 7.94 -7.14 -18.61
C ARG A 22 8.87 -6.55 -17.53
N PRO A 23 9.92 -7.28 -17.08
CA PRO A 23 10.83 -6.88 -15.99
C PRO A 23 11.42 -5.48 -16.15
N ALA A 24 11.66 -5.07 -17.40
CA ALA A 24 12.17 -3.76 -17.79
C ALA A 24 11.20 -3.02 -18.71
N GLY A 25 9.89 -3.26 -18.57
CA GLY A 25 8.86 -2.67 -19.41
C GLY A 25 8.46 -1.27 -18.96
N PRO A 26 8.10 -0.36 -19.88
CA PRO A 26 7.69 1.03 -19.56
C PRO A 26 6.52 1.08 -18.56
N ARG A 27 5.70 0.02 -18.53
CA ARG A 27 4.57 -0.15 -17.61
C ARG A 27 4.94 -0.24 -16.13
N ARG A 28 6.19 -0.60 -15.77
CA ARG A 28 6.70 -0.58 -14.37
C ARG A 28 7.28 0.77 -13.94
N ALA A 29 7.42 1.71 -14.88
CA ALA A 29 8.15 2.95 -14.64
C ALA A 29 7.31 3.93 -13.80
N LYS A 30 7.99 4.55 -12.83
CA LYS A 30 7.52 5.74 -12.12
C LYS A 30 7.95 6.98 -12.90
N LEU A 31 7.25 8.11 -12.74
CA LEU A 31 7.75 9.38 -13.31
C LEU A 31 8.94 9.88 -12.50
N ASN A 32 8.79 9.87 -11.18
CA ASN A 32 9.88 10.14 -10.27
C ASN A 32 10.66 8.85 -9.99
N VAL A 33 11.83 8.76 -10.61
CA VAL A 33 12.78 7.63 -10.53
C VAL A 33 13.70 7.70 -9.32
N LEU A 34 13.65 8.78 -8.52
CA LEU A 34 14.41 8.85 -7.29
C LEU A 34 13.93 7.78 -6.28
N PRO A 35 14.80 7.31 -5.38
CA PRO A 35 14.47 6.27 -4.41
C PRO A 35 13.17 6.57 -3.65
N ASP A 36 12.35 5.54 -3.43
CA ASP A 36 11.10 5.68 -2.68
C ASP A 36 11.40 6.11 -1.23
N ARG A 37 12.47 5.58 -0.63
CA ARG A 37 12.93 5.95 0.73
C ARG A 37 13.09 7.46 0.91
N ASP A 38 13.58 8.18 -0.10
CA ASP A 38 13.76 9.63 -0.02
C ASP A 38 12.40 10.35 -0.03
N PHE A 39 11.48 9.90 -0.90
CA PHE A 39 10.12 10.46 -1.00
C PHE A 39 9.27 10.22 0.27
N TYR A 40 9.49 9.08 0.94
CA TYR A 40 8.78 8.68 2.17
C TYR A 40 9.56 8.97 3.45
N SER A 41 10.68 9.71 3.38
CA SER A 41 11.51 10.05 4.54
C SER A 41 10.78 10.94 5.56
N PHE A 42 9.95 11.87 5.07
CA PHE A 42 9.13 12.73 5.92
C PHE A 42 7.79 12.03 6.25
N PRO A 43 7.45 11.84 7.54
CA PRO A 43 6.22 11.19 7.94
C PRO A 43 5.00 12.04 7.60
N ARG A 44 3.91 11.38 7.22
CA ARG A 44 2.62 11.99 6.89
C ARG A 44 1.55 11.39 7.79
N PHE A 45 1.16 12.14 8.82
CA PHE A 45 0.10 11.72 9.77
C PHE A 45 -1.29 12.14 9.28
N VAL A 46 -1.63 11.72 8.06
CA VAL A 46 -2.93 11.97 7.44
C VAL A 46 -3.46 10.68 6.82
N THR A 47 -4.78 10.59 6.65
CA THR A 47 -5.41 9.56 5.83
C THR A 47 -5.51 10.06 4.39
N HIS A 48 -5.16 9.21 3.44
CA HIS A 48 -5.15 9.57 2.01
C HIS A 48 -6.45 9.20 1.27
N VAL A 49 -7.48 8.83 2.03
CA VAL A 49 -8.80 8.36 1.60
C VAL A 49 -9.88 8.96 2.49
N ASP A 50 -11.10 9.07 1.98
CA ASP A 50 -12.25 9.59 2.70
C ASP A 50 -12.80 8.59 3.74
N ASP A 51 -13.63 9.11 4.66
CA ASP A 51 -14.22 8.34 5.76
C ASP A 51 -15.15 7.21 5.27
N GLY A 52 -15.78 7.38 4.11
CA GLY A 52 -16.62 6.35 3.51
C GLY A 52 -15.80 5.12 3.11
N PHE A 53 -14.69 5.34 2.41
CA PHE A 53 -13.74 4.28 2.08
C PHE A 53 -13.17 3.62 3.33
N ILE A 54 -12.79 4.40 4.35
CA ILE A 54 -12.25 3.87 5.60
C ILE A 54 -13.29 2.99 6.31
N SER A 55 -14.53 3.45 6.40
CA SER A 55 -15.63 2.71 7.03
C SER A 55 -15.88 1.38 6.32
N ALA A 56 -16.00 1.40 5.00
CA ALA A 56 -16.18 0.20 4.18
C ALA A 56 -15.02 -0.79 4.34
N LEU A 57 -13.77 -0.30 4.30
CA LEU A 57 -12.58 -1.12 4.48
C LEU A 57 -12.52 -1.75 5.89
N THR A 58 -12.85 -0.96 6.92
CA THR A 58 -12.89 -1.42 8.30
C THR A 58 -13.95 -2.51 8.48
N GLY A 59 -15.14 -2.33 7.89
CA GLY A 59 -16.19 -3.35 7.86
C GLY A 59 -15.75 -4.63 7.15
N LEU A 60 -15.09 -4.50 5.99
CA LEU A 60 -14.53 -5.65 5.28
C LEU A 60 -13.51 -6.42 6.13
N TYR A 61 -12.61 -5.72 6.82
CA TYR A 61 -11.63 -6.35 7.70
C TYR A 61 -12.29 -7.04 8.90
N ARG A 62 -13.35 -6.44 9.46
CA ARG A 62 -14.16 -7.05 10.53
C ARG A 62 -14.75 -8.39 10.08
N ASP A 63 -15.26 -8.45 8.85
CA ASP A 63 -15.94 -9.64 8.33
C ASP A 63 -14.95 -10.73 7.86
N ARG A 64 -13.79 -10.33 7.32
CA ARG A 64 -12.86 -11.25 6.66
C ARG A 64 -11.69 -11.69 7.51
N VAL A 65 -11.32 -10.94 8.55
CA VAL A 65 -10.16 -11.25 9.40
C VAL A 65 -10.65 -11.64 10.79
N SER A 66 -10.59 -12.93 11.09
CA SER A 66 -11.11 -13.47 12.35
C SER A 66 -10.34 -12.93 13.56
N PRO A 67 -11.01 -12.74 14.72
CA PRO A 67 -10.32 -12.50 15.99
C PRO A 67 -9.26 -13.59 16.26
N GLY A 68 -8.15 -13.20 16.88
CA GLY A 68 -7.02 -14.09 17.16
C GLY A 68 -6.14 -14.43 15.96
N SER A 69 -6.37 -13.83 14.79
CA SER A 69 -5.50 -13.98 13.60
C SER A 69 -4.12 -13.36 13.80
N GLU A 70 -3.12 -13.89 13.10
CA GLU A 70 -1.84 -13.23 12.86
C GLU A 70 -1.90 -12.45 11.53
N VAL A 71 -1.74 -11.13 11.61
CA VAL A 71 -1.95 -10.20 10.50
C VAL A 71 -0.64 -9.54 10.10
N LEU A 72 -0.36 -9.47 8.80
CA LEU A 72 0.72 -8.65 8.24
C LEU A 72 0.10 -7.52 7.39
N ASP A 73 0.32 -6.27 7.79
CA ASP A 73 -0.08 -5.09 7.02
C ASP A 73 1.11 -4.56 6.22
N ILE A 74 1.15 -4.86 4.92
CA ILE A 74 2.26 -4.46 4.04
C ILE A 74 2.00 -3.08 3.41
N MET A 75 3.07 -2.30 3.30
CA MET A 75 3.03 -0.93 2.78
C MET A 75 2.10 -0.05 3.64
N SER A 76 2.12 -0.32 4.94
CA SER A 76 1.40 0.35 6.01
C SER A 76 2.02 1.71 6.33
N SER A 77 1.30 2.46 7.15
CA SER A 77 1.66 3.78 7.68
C SER A 77 1.20 3.86 9.14
N TRP A 78 0.78 5.04 9.60
CA TRP A 78 0.37 5.30 10.97
C TRP A 78 -1.04 4.80 11.33
N VAL A 79 -1.81 4.27 10.37
CA VAL A 79 -3.14 3.64 10.58
C VAL A 79 -3.30 2.45 9.63
N SER A 80 -3.74 1.30 10.18
CA SER A 80 -4.02 0.07 9.40
C SER A 80 -5.48 -0.13 9.01
N HIS A 81 -6.39 0.74 9.47
CA HIS A 81 -7.85 0.64 9.29
C HIS A 81 -8.49 -0.67 9.81
N LEU A 82 -7.77 -1.39 10.66
CA LEU A 82 -8.31 -2.54 11.38
C LEU A 82 -9.34 -2.08 12.42
N PRO A 83 -10.47 -2.81 12.58
CA PRO A 83 -11.48 -2.48 13.59
C PRO A 83 -10.87 -2.50 15.00
N GLU A 84 -11.15 -1.46 15.79
CA GLU A 84 -10.55 -1.28 17.11
C GLU A 84 -10.98 -2.37 18.09
N GLU A 85 -12.24 -2.80 18.00
CA GLU A 85 -12.88 -3.77 18.90
C GLU A 85 -12.42 -5.22 18.66
N VAL A 86 -11.80 -5.52 17.52
CA VAL A 86 -11.32 -6.86 17.22
C VAL A 86 -9.92 -7.04 17.76
N LYS A 87 -9.74 -8.10 18.56
CA LYS A 87 -8.44 -8.50 19.11
C LYS A 87 -7.79 -9.52 18.19
N TYR A 88 -6.64 -9.17 17.63
CA TYR A 88 -5.79 -10.08 16.87
C TYR A 88 -4.73 -10.68 17.78
N LYS A 89 -4.14 -11.82 17.38
CA LYS A 89 -3.06 -12.45 18.14
C LYS A 89 -1.75 -11.67 17.99
N ARG A 90 -1.51 -11.18 16.78
CA ARG A 90 -0.37 -10.34 16.43
C ARG A 90 -0.66 -9.57 15.15
N VAL A 91 -0.28 -8.30 15.10
CA VAL A 91 -0.33 -7.45 13.91
C VAL A 91 1.07 -6.90 13.65
N VAL A 92 1.65 -7.27 12.52
CA VAL A 92 2.96 -6.81 12.08
C VAL A 92 2.77 -5.81 10.95
N GLY A 93 3.37 -4.63 11.06
CA GLY A 93 3.38 -3.66 9.97
C GLY A 93 4.66 -3.76 9.14
N HIS A 94 4.55 -3.42 7.87
CA HIS A 94 5.69 -3.19 7.01
C HIS A 94 5.49 -1.88 6.26
N GLY A 95 6.52 -1.03 6.19
CA GLY A 95 6.44 0.22 5.44
C GLY A 95 7.81 0.85 5.21
N LEU A 96 7.80 2.09 4.73
CA LEU A 96 9.03 2.84 4.40
C LEU A 96 9.40 3.89 5.45
N ASN A 97 8.47 4.29 6.31
CA ASN A 97 8.70 5.32 7.30
C ASN A 97 8.54 4.76 8.72
N ALA A 98 9.65 4.72 9.48
CA ALA A 98 9.65 4.20 10.85
C ALA A 98 8.78 5.01 11.82
N ALA A 99 8.70 6.33 11.66
CA ALA A 99 7.93 7.21 12.54
C ALA A 99 6.42 7.05 12.32
N GLU A 100 5.99 6.83 11.07
CA GLU A 100 4.59 6.45 10.77
C GLU A 100 4.24 5.12 11.42
N LEU A 101 5.04 4.09 11.18
CA LEU A 101 4.80 2.74 11.71
C LEU A 101 4.80 2.72 13.25
N ALA A 102 5.72 3.44 13.89
CA ALA A 102 5.77 3.54 15.35
C ALA A 102 4.56 4.25 15.96
N ARG A 103 3.87 5.12 15.21
CA ARG A 103 2.64 5.80 15.66
C ARG A 103 1.38 4.96 15.43
N ASN A 104 1.48 3.86 14.69
CA ASN A 104 0.34 2.99 14.41
C ASN A 104 -0.03 2.14 15.62
N ARG A 105 -1.12 2.54 16.29
CA ARG A 105 -1.63 1.90 17.52
C ARG A 105 -2.13 0.47 17.31
N ARG A 106 -2.32 0.02 16.07
CA ARG A 106 -2.75 -1.34 15.77
C ARG A 106 -1.60 -2.34 15.64
N LEU A 107 -0.36 -1.88 15.50
CA LEU A 107 0.81 -2.74 15.29
C LEU A 107 1.42 -3.17 16.62
N ASP A 108 1.79 -4.44 16.73
CA ASP A 108 2.62 -4.97 17.83
C ASP A 108 4.12 -4.76 17.55
N CYS A 109 4.51 -4.84 16.27
CA CYS A 109 5.85 -4.54 15.80
C CYS A 109 5.83 -4.19 14.30
N PHE A 110 6.96 -3.72 13.78
CA PHE A 110 7.06 -3.39 12.36
C PHE A 110 8.45 -3.66 11.77
N VAL A 111 8.49 -3.73 10.43
CA VAL A 111 9.70 -3.84 9.63
C VAL A 111 9.76 -2.68 8.63
N VAL A 112 10.91 -2.03 8.54
CA VAL A 112 11.16 -0.99 7.53
C VAL A 112 11.95 -1.59 6.38
N LYS A 113 11.36 -1.64 5.19
CA LYS A 113 12.00 -2.24 4.01
C LYS A 113 11.40 -1.66 2.72
N ASP A 114 12.23 -1.47 1.70
CA ASP A 114 11.78 -1.05 0.38
C ASP A 114 11.54 -2.28 -0.51
N LEU A 115 10.28 -2.64 -0.74
CA LEU A 115 9.93 -3.79 -1.59
C LEU A 115 10.30 -3.59 -3.07
N ASN A 116 10.61 -2.38 -3.51
CA ASN A 116 11.07 -2.13 -4.88
C ASN A 116 12.59 -2.29 -5.01
N ASN A 117 13.38 -2.04 -3.96
CA ASN A 117 14.85 -2.00 -4.03
C ASN A 117 15.58 -3.03 -3.16
N ASP A 118 15.03 -3.41 -1.99
CA ASP A 118 15.67 -4.29 -1.00
C ASP A 118 15.27 -5.78 -1.18
N GLY A 119 14.70 -6.12 -2.35
CA GLY A 119 14.11 -7.42 -2.64
C GLY A 119 12.75 -7.64 -1.97
N GLN A 120 11.97 -8.58 -2.49
CA GLN A 120 10.57 -8.75 -2.06
C GLN A 120 10.39 -9.72 -0.89
N ARG A 121 11.40 -10.52 -0.55
CA ARG A 121 11.31 -11.56 0.49
C ARG A 121 11.41 -10.96 1.89
N PHE A 122 10.53 -11.38 2.79
CA PHE A 122 10.58 -11.05 4.22
C PHE A 122 11.32 -12.13 5.02
N GLU A 123 11.86 -11.74 6.18
CA GLU A 123 12.51 -12.62 7.15
C GLU A 123 11.49 -13.29 8.09
N PHE A 124 10.36 -13.73 7.54
CA PHE A 124 9.36 -14.51 8.24
C PHE A 124 9.31 -15.92 7.67
N GLU A 125 8.98 -16.89 8.53
CA GLU A 125 8.76 -18.27 8.11
C GLU A 125 7.56 -18.38 7.16
N SER A 126 7.56 -19.39 6.30
CA SER A 126 6.40 -19.66 5.46
C SER A 126 5.19 -20.02 6.33
N CYS A 127 3.97 -19.72 5.88
CA CYS A 127 2.74 -20.02 6.62
C CYS A 127 2.69 -19.39 8.03
N SER A 128 3.17 -18.16 8.19
CA SER A 128 3.19 -17.44 9.47
C SER A 128 1.93 -16.62 9.74
N PHE A 129 1.22 -16.18 8.69
CA PHE A 129 0.12 -15.22 8.82
C PHE A 129 -1.21 -15.82 8.35
N ASP A 130 -2.28 -15.47 9.06
CA ASP A 130 -3.66 -15.81 8.69
C ASP A 130 -4.24 -14.79 7.71
N ALA A 131 -3.78 -13.53 7.79
CA ALA A 131 -4.17 -12.48 6.85
C ALA A 131 -2.98 -11.59 6.48
N VAL A 132 -2.96 -11.15 5.22
CA VAL A 132 -2.09 -10.07 4.75
C VAL A 132 -2.97 -8.94 4.19
N LEU A 133 -2.64 -7.70 4.49
CA LEU A 133 -3.37 -6.49 4.08
C LEU A 133 -2.45 -5.61 3.25
N CYS A 134 -2.98 -4.98 2.20
CA CYS A 134 -2.28 -3.96 1.42
C CYS A 134 -3.29 -2.86 1.07
N ALA A 135 -3.38 -1.86 1.94
CA ALA A 135 -4.30 -0.75 1.77
C ALA A 135 -3.64 0.41 1.01
N VAL A 136 -4.28 0.86 -0.07
CA VAL A 136 -3.94 2.06 -0.85
C VAL A 136 -2.48 2.18 -1.27
N SER A 137 -1.81 1.05 -1.50
CA SER A 137 -0.37 1.01 -1.77
C SER A 137 0.08 0.14 -2.95
N VAL A 138 -0.76 -0.77 -3.45
CA VAL A 138 -0.38 -1.70 -4.53
C VAL A 138 0.09 -0.98 -5.81
N GLN A 139 -0.43 0.23 -6.05
CA GLN A 139 -0.10 1.06 -7.21
C GLN A 139 1.36 1.52 -7.30
N TYR A 140 2.13 1.37 -6.21
CA TYR A 140 3.52 1.80 -6.13
C TYR A 140 4.53 0.65 -6.33
N LEU A 141 4.07 -0.59 -6.46
CA LEU A 141 4.93 -1.76 -6.64
C LEU A 141 5.38 -1.90 -8.10
N GLN A 142 6.69 -2.00 -8.31
CA GLN A 142 7.28 -2.21 -9.64
C GLN A 142 7.33 -3.69 -10.04
N CYS A 143 7.44 -4.59 -9.06
CA CYS A 143 7.44 -6.05 -9.26
C CYS A 143 6.33 -6.73 -8.42
N PRO A 144 5.05 -6.38 -8.63
CA PRO A 144 3.94 -6.88 -7.81
C PRO A 144 3.83 -8.40 -7.83
N GLU A 145 4.15 -9.07 -8.94
CA GLU A 145 4.16 -10.54 -9.03
C GLU A 145 5.08 -11.19 -7.99
N LYS A 146 6.23 -10.58 -7.69
CA LYS A 146 7.19 -11.10 -6.71
C LYS A 146 6.71 -10.85 -5.28
N VAL A 147 6.08 -9.71 -5.04
CA VAL A 147 5.46 -9.40 -3.75
C VAL A 147 4.30 -10.35 -3.49
N PHE A 148 3.45 -10.61 -4.48
CA PHE A 148 2.31 -11.53 -4.35
C PHE A 148 2.78 -12.97 -4.12
N ALA A 149 3.85 -13.42 -4.80
CA ALA A 149 4.45 -14.72 -4.54
C ALA A 149 5.00 -14.83 -3.11
N GLU A 150 5.61 -13.76 -2.58
CA GLU A 150 6.06 -13.73 -1.20
C GLU A 150 4.88 -13.75 -0.22
N VAL A 151 3.84 -12.94 -0.46
CA VAL A 151 2.63 -12.95 0.37
C VAL A 151 2.01 -14.35 0.40
N PHE A 152 1.94 -15.02 -0.75
CA PHE A 152 1.47 -16.41 -0.82
C PHE A 152 2.32 -17.36 0.04
N ARG A 153 3.65 -17.23 0.02
CA ARG A 153 4.55 -18.01 0.88
C ARG A 153 4.27 -17.79 2.37
N LEU A 154 3.99 -16.55 2.75
CA LEU A 154 3.78 -16.14 4.14
C LEU A 154 2.40 -16.54 4.70
N LEU A 155 1.40 -16.71 3.84
CA LEU A 155 0.06 -17.09 4.25
C LEU A 155 -0.02 -18.56 4.67
N LYS A 156 -0.70 -18.81 5.78
CA LYS A 156 -1.15 -20.15 6.18
C LYS A 156 -2.13 -20.69 5.13
N PRO A 157 -2.26 -22.01 4.97
CA PRO A 157 -3.31 -22.60 4.15
C PRO A 157 -4.69 -22.07 4.57
N GLY A 158 -5.44 -21.49 3.63
CA GLY A 158 -6.74 -20.86 3.90
C GLY A 158 -6.68 -19.41 4.38
N GLY A 159 -5.48 -18.84 4.54
CA GLY A 159 -5.30 -17.43 4.85
C GLY A 159 -5.70 -16.51 3.70
N VAL A 160 -5.95 -15.24 4.02
CA VAL A 160 -6.52 -14.25 3.09
C VAL A 160 -5.52 -13.13 2.78
N PHE A 161 -5.40 -12.75 1.50
CA PHE A 161 -4.72 -11.52 1.10
C PHE A 161 -5.75 -10.49 0.63
N ILE A 162 -5.83 -9.34 1.30
CA ILE A 162 -6.78 -8.27 0.97
C ILE A 162 -6.01 -7.08 0.42
N VAL A 163 -6.30 -6.72 -0.84
CA VAL A 163 -5.75 -5.54 -1.51
C VAL A 163 -6.88 -4.55 -1.71
N SER A 164 -6.74 -3.34 -1.15
CA SER A 164 -7.71 -2.26 -1.29
C SER A 164 -7.03 -1.02 -1.87
N PHE A 165 -7.76 -0.24 -2.67
CA PHE A 165 -7.23 0.97 -3.28
C PHE A 165 -8.36 1.94 -3.67
N SER A 166 -8.02 3.22 -3.75
CA SER A 166 -8.87 4.27 -4.30
C SER A 166 -8.26 4.84 -5.58
N ASN A 167 -8.88 5.88 -6.15
CA ASN A 167 -8.31 6.62 -7.27
C ASN A 167 -7.26 7.64 -6.84
N ARG A 168 -7.15 7.95 -5.54
CA ARG A 168 -6.10 8.84 -5.02
C ARG A 168 -4.76 8.13 -5.03
N MET A 169 -3.73 8.84 -5.48
CA MET A 169 -2.36 8.32 -5.55
C MET A 169 -1.34 9.46 -5.61
N PHE A 170 -0.12 9.19 -5.16
CA PHE A 170 1.04 10.02 -5.52
C PHE A 170 1.37 9.77 -6.99
N TYR A 171 0.88 10.64 -7.87
CA TYR A 171 0.94 10.43 -9.32
C TYR A 171 2.36 10.13 -9.82
N GLU A 172 3.36 10.83 -9.30
CA GLU A 172 4.76 10.64 -9.72
C GLU A 172 5.35 9.29 -9.32
N LYS A 173 4.86 8.69 -8.22
CA LYS A 173 5.37 7.43 -7.65
C LYS A 173 4.56 6.21 -8.08
N ALA A 174 3.33 6.39 -8.58
CA ALA A 174 2.55 5.30 -9.15
C ALA A 174 3.19 4.79 -10.44
N VAL A 175 3.15 3.47 -10.67
CA VAL A 175 3.69 2.88 -11.91
C VAL A 175 2.80 3.22 -13.11
N ALA A 176 3.39 3.33 -14.30
CA ALA A 176 2.67 3.70 -15.53
C ALA A 176 1.45 2.81 -15.80
N ALA A 177 1.56 1.49 -15.56
CA ALA A 177 0.43 0.56 -15.68
C ALA A 177 -0.80 0.95 -14.86
N TRP A 178 -0.59 1.64 -13.72
CA TRP A 178 -1.66 2.12 -12.86
C TRP A 178 -2.17 3.50 -13.28
N ARG A 179 -1.24 4.43 -13.55
CA ARG A 179 -1.57 5.81 -13.95
C ARG A 179 -2.42 5.85 -15.21
N ASP A 180 -2.01 5.08 -16.22
CA ASP A 180 -2.64 5.03 -17.54
C ASP A 180 -3.91 4.15 -17.54
N GLY A 181 -4.17 3.46 -16.43
CA GLY A 181 -5.31 2.57 -16.27
C GLY A 181 -6.58 3.31 -15.85
N THR A 182 -7.72 2.92 -16.42
CA THR A 182 -9.06 3.21 -15.89
C THR A 182 -9.31 2.43 -14.59
N THR A 183 -10.31 2.83 -13.80
CA THR A 183 -10.76 2.09 -12.60
C THR A 183 -10.98 0.60 -12.88
N TYR A 184 -11.64 0.27 -13.99
CA TYR A 184 -11.85 -1.12 -14.39
C TYR A 184 -10.52 -1.84 -14.65
N SER A 185 -9.62 -1.23 -15.41
CA SER A 185 -8.34 -1.85 -15.75
C SER A 185 -7.41 -2.02 -14.53
N ARG A 186 -7.47 -1.11 -13.55
CA ARG A 186 -6.72 -1.23 -12.27
C ARG A 186 -7.19 -2.44 -11.47
N VAL A 187 -8.51 -2.67 -11.40
CA VAL A 187 -9.06 -3.89 -10.80
C VAL A 187 -8.57 -5.13 -11.54
N GLN A 188 -8.65 -5.16 -12.87
CA GLN A 188 -8.17 -6.29 -13.65
C GLN A 188 -6.67 -6.53 -13.48
N LEU A 189 -5.88 -5.46 -13.35
CA LEU A 189 -4.45 -5.53 -13.11
C LEU A 189 -4.13 -6.22 -11.79
N VAL A 190 -4.85 -5.90 -10.71
CA VAL A 190 -4.72 -6.58 -9.41
C VAL A 190 -5.16 -8.05 -9.50
N VAL A 191 -6.29 -8.33 -10.16
CA VAL A 191 -6.74 -9.72 -10.41
C VAL A 191 -5.66 -10.53 -11.13
N GLN A 192 -5.02 -9.95 -12.13
CA GLN A 192 -3.94 -10.59 -12.86
C GLN A 192 -2.68 -10.81 -11.99
N TYR A 193 -2.40 -9.94 -11.02
CA TYR A 193 -1.31 -10.18 -10.06
C TYR A 193 -1.58 -11.42 -9.18
N PHE A 194 -2.82 -11.62 -8.73
CA PHE A 194 -3.23 -12.87 -8.05
C PHE A 194 -3.04 -14.09 -8.95
N GLN A 195 -3.47 -14.00 -10.22
CA GLN A 195 -3.39 -15.10 -11.19
C GLN A 195 -1.96 -15.47 -11.60
N CYS A 196 -0.98 -14.60 -11.36
CA CYS A 196 0.43 -14.91 -11.60
C CYS A 196 1.01 -15.92 -10.58
N VAL A 197 0.29 -16.22 -9.50
CA VAL A 197 0.73 -17.17 -8.45
C VAL A 197 -0.22 -18.36 -8.44
N GLU A 198 0.29 -19.54 -8.81
CA GLU A 198 -0.48 -20.78 -9.03
C GLU A 198 -1.29 -21.27 -7.81
N GLY A 199 -1.04 -20.73 -6.61
CA GLY A 199 -1.71 -21.13 -5.39
C GLY A 199 -2.84 -20.21 -4.90
N PHE A 200 -2.98 -18.98 -5.42
CA PHE A 200 -4.12 -18.15 -5.05
C PHE A 200 -5.39 -18.66 -5.73
N THR A 201 -6.50 -18.62 -5.00
CA THR A 201 -7.83 -18.82 -5.59
C THR A 201 -8.22 -17.60 -6.43
N GLN A 202 -9.25 -17.75 -7.26
CA GLN A 202 -9.83 -16.62 -7.98
C GLN A 202 -10.21 -15.51 -6.98
N PRO A 203 -9.67 -14.28 -7.12
CA PRO A 203 -9.96 -13.20 -6.20
C PRO A 203 -11.41 -12.75 -6.34
N GLU A 204 -12.03 -12.46 -5.19
CA GLU A 204 -13.32 -11.78 -5.13
C GLU A 204 -13.13 -10.28 -5.33
N VAL A 205 -13.96 -9.68 -6.18
CA VAL A 205 -13.90 -8.24 -6.46
C VAL A 205 -15.10 -7.56 -5.80
N ILE A 206 -14.82 -6.73 -4.80
CA ILE A 206 -15.81 -5.93 -4.08
C ILE A 206 -15.71 -4.50 -4.60
N ARG A 207 -16.84 -3.90 -5.00
CA ARG A 207 -16.91 -2.51 -5.47
C ARG A 207 -18.08 -1.82 -4.79
N GLU A 208 -17.77 -0.85 -3.94
CA GLU A 208 -18.77 0.09 -3.46
C GLU A 208 -18.71 1.33 -4.36
N LEU A 209 -19.83 1.62 -5.04
CA LEU A 209 -20.00 2.85 -5.78
C LEU A 209 -20.71 3.85 -4.87
N PRO A 210 -20.26 5.11 -4.77
CA PRO A 210 -21.02 6.14 -4.09
C PRO A 210 -22.37 6.33 -4.81
N GLY A 211 -23.48 5.97 -4.16
CA GLY A 211 -24.84 6.45 -4.46
C GLY A 211 -25.77 5.53 -5.27
N GLU A 212 -26.52 4.68 -4.56
CA GLU A 212 -27.97 4.91 -4.42
C GLU A 212 -28.27 4.96 -2.92
N GLY A 213 -28.41 6.17 -2.37
CA GLY A 213 -28.84 6.34 -1.00
C GLY A 213 -30.36 6.31 -0.91
N ASN A 214 -30.93 5.30 -0.23
CA ASN A 214 -31.90 5.54 0.85
C ASN A 214 -32.22 4.25 1.66
N GLY A 215 -32.11 4.31 2.99
CA GLY A 215 -32.96 3.55 3.91
C GLY A 215 -32.35 2.37 4.70
N GLY A 216 -31.68 2.66 5.81
CA GLY A 216 -31.54 1.76 6.98
C GLY A 216 -30.51 0.62 6.88
N PRO A 217 -30.10 0.03 8.03
CA PRO A 217 -29.13 -1.06 8.03
C PRO A 217 -29.81 -2.32 7.50
N SER A 218 -29.51 -2.69 6.26
CA SER A 218 -29.89 -3.98 5.70
C SER A 218 -28.70 -4.96 5.84
N PRO A 219 -28.84 -6.09 6.56
CA PRO A 219 -27.72 -6.99 6.84
C PRO A 219 -27.40 -7.97 5.69
N PHE A 220 -27.79 -7.68 4.44
CA PHE A 220 -27.54 -8.57 3.31
C PHE A 220 -27.31 -7.80 2.02
N GLY A 221 -26.05 -7.51 1.73
CA GLY A 221 -25.62 -6.91 0.46
C GLY A 221 -25.14 -7.94 -0.56
N TRP A 222 -26.01 -8.23 -1.54
CA TRP A 222 -25.73 -8.64 -2.93
C TRP A 222 -24.43 -9.43 -3.24
N ILE A 223 -24.54 -10.78 -3.24
CA ILE A 223 -23.55 -11.66 -3.88
C ILE A 223 -23.95 -11.84 -5.36
N ALA A 224 -23.25 -11.20 -6.29
CA ALA A 224 -23.30 -11.57 -7.70
C ALA A 224 -22.46 -12.84 -7.92
N ARG A 225 -23.10 -14.02 -7.84
CA ARG A 225 -22.49 -15.29 -8.26
C ARG A 225 -22.58 -15.41 -9.79
N PRO A 226 -21.47 -15.55 -10.54
CA PRO A 226 -21.57 -16.13 -11.87
C PRO A 226 -21.77 -17.64 -11.72
N THR A 227 -23.02 -18.10 -11.86
CA THR A 227 -23.34 -19.53 -11.98
C THR A 227 -23.11 -19.98 -13.42
N THR A 228 -21.92 -20.51 -13.72
CA THR A 228 -21.72 -21.47 -14.81
C THR A 228 -20.48 -22.33 -14.53
N ASN A 229 -20.66 -23.40 -13.75
CA ASN A 229 -19.77 -24.57 -13.82
C ASN A 229 -20.54 -25.69 -14.52
N LEU A 230 -20.30 -25.88 -15.81
CA LEU A 230 -20.64 -27.12 -16.51
C LEU A 230 -19.53 -28.13 -16.20
N SER A 231 -19.74 -28.95 -15.16
CA SER A 231 -18.91 -30.12 -14.88
C SER A 231 -19.39 -31.28 -15.76
N LEU A 232 -18.67 -31.57 -16.84
CA LEU A 232 -18.79 -32.85 -17.55
C LEU A 232 -17.95 -33.90 -16.81
N SER A 233 -18.65 -34.84 -16.17
CA SER A 233 -18.09 -36.02 -15.50
C SER A 233 -17.52 -37.01 -16.52
N LEU A 234 -16.26 -37.41 -16.35
CA LEU A 234 -15.72 -38.64 -16.93
C LEU A 234 -15.46 -39.68 -15.83
N PRO A 235 -15.72 -40.98 -16.10
CA PRO A 235 -15.75 -42.02 -15.07
C PRO A 235 -14.37 -42.43 -14.56
N LYS A 236 -14.35 -42.72 -13.26
CA LYS A 236 -13.22 -43.28 -12.49
C LYS A 236 -12.76 -44.62 -13.06
N THR A 237 -11.46 -44.74 -13.32
CA THR A 237 -10.73 -46.01 -13.29
C THR A 237 -9.61 -45.90 -12.25
N ARG A 238 -9.65 -46.76 -11.23
CA ARG A 238 -8.55 -46.99 -10.29
C ARG A 238 -7.51 -47.91 -10.96
N PRO A 239 -6.24 -47.77 -10.57
CA PRO A 239 -5.60 -48.97 -10.04
C PRO A 239 -4.91 -48.70 -8.70
N SER A 240 -5.06 -49.68 -7.82
CA SER A 240 -4.40 -49.85 -6.54
C SER A 240 -2.93 -50.19 -6.76
N PHE A 241 -2.00 -49.57 -6.03
CA PHE A 241 -0.73 -50.22 -5.69
C PHE A 241 -0.26 -49.79 -4.29
N ALA A 242 0.14 -50.82 -3.54
CA ALA A 242 0.52 -50.78 -2.14
C ALA A 242 1.94 -50.24 -1.93
N ALA A 243 2.14 -49.57 -0.80
CA ALA A 243 3.46 -49.28 -0.25
C ALA A 243 4.04 -50.52 0.46
N PRO A 244 5.36 -50.73 0.44
CA PRO A 244 6.03 -51.49 1.48
C PRO A 244 6.78 -50.56 2.43
N LEU A 245 6.45 -50.72 3.70
CA LEU A 245 7.18 -50.31 4.89
C LEU A 245 8.42 -51.21 5.05
N VAL A 246 9.62 -50.64 5.22
CA VAL A 246 10.77 -51.35 5.80
C VAL A 246 11.46 -50.42 6.80
N ALA A 247 11.54 -50.90 8.03
CA ALA A 247 12.34 -50.35 9.11
C ALA A 247 13.78 -50.90 9.03
N GLY A 248 14.75 -50.12 9.50
CA GLY A 248 16.13 -50.57 9.72
C GLY A 248 16.84 -49.61 10.67
N THR A 249 17.31 -50.15 11.79
CA THR A 249 17.97 -49.50 12.93
C THR A 249 19.49 -49.43 12.76
N SER A 250 20.12 -48.65 13.67
CA SER A 250 21.49 -48.79 14.23
C SER A 250 22.69 -48.51 13.30
N ASP A 251 23.87 -48.07 13.72
CA ASP A 251 24.44 -47.37 14.90
C ASP A 251 25.94 -47.15 14.52
N SER A 252 26.58 -46.10 15.08
CA SER A 252 28.03 -45.97 15.37
C SER A 252 29.12 -45.97 14.26
N ALA A 253 29.88 -44.86 14.22
CA ALA A 253 31.38 -44.74 14.23
C ALA A 253 31.74 -43.28 13.87
N ARG A 254 32.23 -42.40 14.76
CA ARG A 254 33.56 -42.28 15.41
C ARG A 254 34.77 -42.38 14.48
N GLN A 255 35.43 -41.23 14.26
CA GLN A 255 36.88 -40.90 14.36
C GLN A 255 37.13 -39.67 13.46
N GLU A 256 37.52 -38.51 14.00
CA GLU A 256 38.85 -38.10 14.54
C GLU A 256 39.87 -37.75 13.43
N GLU A 257 40.75 -36.79 13.76
CA GLU A 257 41.80 -36.06 12.99
C GLU A 257 41.35 -34.65 12.56
N GLU A 258 41.58 -33.56 13.32
CA GLU A 258 42.83 -32.95 13.86
C GLU A 258 43.89 -32.60 12.80
N ASN A 259 44.03 -31.29 12.52
CA ASN A 259 45.25 -30.47 12.68
C ASN A 259 45.03 -29.10 11.99
N GLU A 260 45.03 -28.00 12.77
CA GLU A 260 46.15 -27.04 12.98
C GLU A 260 46.41 -26.14 11.74
N ALA A 261 46.70 -24.85 11.80
CA ALA A 261 46.78 -23.80 12.81
C ALA A 261 47.08 -22.48 12.06
N GLY A 262 46.84 -21.32 12.67
CA GLY A 262 47.31 -19.99 12.21
C GLY A 262 46.21 -18.91 12.29
N GLN A 263 45.98 -18.33 13.47
CA GLN A 263 46.51 -17.01 13.95
C GLN A 263 45.73 -15.80 13.40
N GLU A 264 44.89 -15.19 14.24
CA GLU A 264 45.06 -13.85 14.89
C GLU A 264 44.73 -12.70 13.90
N GLU A 265 43.76 -11.83 14.15
CA GLU A 265 43.76 -10.81 15.22
C GLU A 265 42.38 -10.61 15.88
N GLY A 266 42.42 -10.38 17.20
CA GLY A 266 41.28 -9.91 17.99
C GLY A 266 41.19 -8.39 17.97
N PHE A 267 39.96 -7.87 18.04
CA PHE A 267 39.71 -6.48 18.39
C PHE A 267 38.60 -6.44 19.42
N ASP A 268 39.02 -6.15 20.65
CA ASP A 268 38.24 -5.98 21.87
C ASP A 268 38.13 -4.47 22.14
N TRP A 269 36.95 -3.98 22.50
CA TRP A 269 36.75 -2.63 23.01
C TRP A 269 35.61 -2.62 24.03
N ASP A 270 35.98 -2.83 25.28
CA ASP A 270 35.25 -2.35 26.47
C ASP A 270 35.90 -1.04 26.96
N GLY A 271 35.10 -0.06 27.37
CA GLY A 271 35.61 1.08 28.16
C GLY A 271 34.83 2.40 28.08
N GLU A 272 33.67 2.41 28.73
CA GLU A 272 33.01 3.52 29.46
C GLU A 272 33.40 5.00 29.25
N GLY A 273 32.36 5.83 29.08
CA GLY A 273 32.08 6.91 30.04
C GLY A 273 32.46 8.34 29.64
N LYS A 274 31.46 9.12 29.20
CA LYS A 274 31.15 10.44 29.76
C LYS A 274 29.81 10.97 29.27
N SER A 275 28.92 11.17 30.24
CA SER A 275 27.67 11.91 30.20
C SER A 275 27.90 13.38 29.84
N LEU A 276 27.05 13.92 28.99
CA LEU A 276 26.73 15.35 28.96
C LEU A 276 25.22 15.48 28.78
N GLU A 277 24.58 15.86 29.89
CA GLU A 277 23.21 16.35 29.96
C GLU A 277 23.12 17.68 29.22
N GLY A 278 22.07 17.84 28.42
CA GLY A 278 21.75 19.07 27.71
C GLY A 278 20.24 19.26 27.78
N GLU A 279 19.78 19.71 28.93
CA GLU A 279 18.43 20.26 29.12
C GLU A 279 18.36 21.59 28.36
N ALA A 280 17.38 21.72 27.47
CA ALA A 280 17.00 23.01 26.88
C ALA A 280 15.57 23.30 27.37
N GLU A 281 15.51 24.17 28.38
CA GLU A 281 14.29 24.70 28.97
C GLU A 281 13.51 25.58 27.98
N LEU A 282 12.19 25.56 28.18
CA LEU A 282 11.24 26.55 27.70
C LEU A 282 11.65 27.96 28.15
N SER A 283 11.50 28.94 27.27
CA SER A 283 11.43 30.35 27.67
C SER A 283 10.15 30.98 27.11
N ASP A 284 9.17 31.12 28.01
CA ASP A 284 8.05 32.04 27.91
C ASP A 284 8.58 33.48 27.86
N TRP A 285 8.00 34.29 26.97
CA TRP A 285 8.31 35.72 26.87
C TRP A 285 7.02 36.53 26.94
N ASP A 286 6.66 36.93 28.15
CA ASP A 286 5.70 37.99 28.47
C ASP A 286 6.47 39.11 29.19
N GLY A 287 6.16 40.38 28.90
CA GLY A 287 6.60 41.49 29.75
C GLY A 287 6.89 42.81 29.04
N GLU A 288 5.81 43.52 28.77
CA GLU A 288 5.61 44.96 28.62
C GLU A 288 6.62 45.91 29.33
N GLY A 289 6.80 47.10 28.75
CA GLY A 289 7.48 48.24 29.40
C GLY A 289 7.52 49.50 28.52
N GLU A 290 6.59 50.42 28.81
CA GLU A 290 6.36 51.74 28.22
C GLU A 290 7.56 52.72 28.33
N VAL A 291 7.61 53.77 27.48
CA VAL A 291 7.53 55.21 27.88
C VAL A 291 7.86 56.20 26.72
N SER A 292 6.94 57.19 26.57
CA SER A 292 7.00 58.58 26.04
C SER A 292 7.57 58.87 24.63
N ASP A 293 6.79 59.37 23.67
CA ASP A 293 6.16 60.71 23.51
C ASP A 293 7.15 61.81 23.04
N ASP A 294 7.06 62.18 21.77
CA ASP A 294 7.20 63.58 21.31
C ASP A 294 6.41 63.76 20.01
N GLY A 295 5.55 64.78 20.00
CA GLY A 295 4.57 65.05 18.96
C GLY A 295 5.09 65.90 17.80
N GLY A 296 4.40 65.78 16.67
CA GLY A 296 4.62 66.64 15.50
C GLY A 296 3.54 66.41 14.45
N ALA A 297 2.44 67.17 14.55
CA ALA A 297 1.30 67.12 13.64
C ALA A 297 1.59 67.75 12.27
N VAL A 298 1.09 67.13 11.20
CA VAL A 298 0.72 67.79 9.93
C VAL A 298 -0.47 67.05 9.30
N ALA A 299 -1.28 67.79 8.55
CA ALA A 299 -2.73 67.66 8.38
C ALA A 299 -3.21 66.80 7.18
N GLU A 300 -4.48 66.37 7.33
CA GLU A 300 -5.56 66.10 6.35
C GLU A 300 -5.28 65.43 4.99
N ALA A 301 -5.94 64.29 4.77
CA ALA A 301 -6.91 64.13 3.67
C ALA A 301 -7.96 63.06 4.04
N VAL A 302 -9.22 63.39 3.81
CA VAL A 302 -10.43 62.58 4.01
C VAL A 302 -10.74 61.85 2.71
N GLU A 303 -10.93 60.53 2.74
CA GLU A 303 -11.79 59.82 1.79
C GLU A 303 -12.62 58.78 2.54
N GLU A 304 -13.94 59.00 2.58
CA GLU A 304 -14.94 57.98 2.86
C GLU A 304 -15.03 57.05 1.65
N GLU A 305 -14.82 55.75 1.85
CA GLU A 305 -15.46 54.73 1.02
C GLU A 305 -16.12 53.69 1.92
N VAL A 306 -17.45 53.66 1.85
CA VAL A 306 -18.29 52.55 2.28
C VAL A 306 -18.49 51.69 1.05
N GLU A 307 -18.14 50.40 1.08
CA GLU A 307 -18.92 49.33 0.45
C GLU A 307 -18.34 47.92 0.70
N GLY A 308 -19.17 47.08 1.31
CA GLY A 308 -19.27 45.64 1.04
C GLY A 308 -18.06 44.75 1.34
N GLU A 309 -17.92 44.29 2.59
CA GLU A 309 -17.32 42.98 2.83
C GLU A 309 -18.28 41.90 2.28
N GLU A 310 -18.14 41.57 1.00
CA GLU A 310 -18.63 40.29 0.49
C GLU A 310 -17.78 39.20 1.12
N SER A 311 -18.29 38.63 2.22
CA SER A 311 -17.73 37.41 2.79
C SER A 311 -17.76 36.32 1.73
N TYR A 312 -16.59 35.91 1.25
CA TYR A 312 -16.44 34.77 0.36
C TYR A 312 -17.00 33.52 1.05
N VAL A 313 -18.18 33.07 0.62
CA VAL A 313 -18.76 31.80 1.03
C VAL A 313 -18.16 30.73 0.13
N GLU A 314 -17.27 29.92 0.69
CA GLU A 314 -16.69 28.79 -0.03
C GLU A 314 -17.81 27.82 -0.44
N PRO A 315 -18.01 27.55 -1.74
CA PRO A 315 -19.13 26.75 -2.19
C PRO A 315 -19.02 25.32 -1.61
N PRO A 316 -20.15 24.67 -1.29
CA PRO A 316 -20.16 23.31 -0.77
C PRO A 316 -19.32 22.39 -1.66
N GLU A 317 -18.51 21.49 -1.06
CA GLU A 317 -17.61 20.58 -1.80
C GLU A 317 -18.32 19.64 -2.80
N GLU A 318 -19.65 19.66 -2.86
CA GLU A 318 -20.50 18.72 -3.58
C GLU A 318 -20.63 18.97 -5.10
N ALA A 319 -20.04 20.03 -5.68
CA ALA A 319 -20.17 20.30 -7.11
C ALA A 319 -18.86 20.70 -7.82
N LYS A 320 -17.74 20.02 -7.55
CA LYS A 320 -16.50 20.18 -8.33
C LYS A 320 -16.47 19.18 -9.50
N LEU A 321 -16.63 19.66 -10.74
CA LEU A 321 -16.54 18.86 -11.96
C LEU A 321 -15.13 18.98 -12.58
N PHE A 322 -14.44 17.84 -12.75
CA PHE A 322 -13.15 17.80 -13.45
C PHE A 322 -13.33 17.28 -14.87
N VAL A 323 -12.95 18.08 -15.85
CA VAL A 323 -13.11 17.78 -17.28
C VAL A 323 -11.74 17.58 -17.91
N GLY A 324 -11.50 16.40 -18.47
CA GLY A 324 -10.25 16.06 -19.17
C GLY A 324 -10.41 16.03 -20.69
N ASN A 325 -9.28 15.95 -21.41
CA ASN A 325 -9.23 15.88 -22.88
C ASN A 325 -9.81 17.13 -23.58
N ILE A 326 -9.53 18.31 -23.02
CA ILE A 326 -9.85 19.60 -23.64
C ILE A 326 -8.70 20.05 -24.56
N PRO A 327 -9.00 20.70 -25.70
CA PRO A 327 -7.98 21.29 -26.59
C PRO A 327 -7.07 22.28 -25.85
N TYR A 328 -5.77 22.31 -26.18
CA TYR A 328 -4.76 23.16 -25.52
C TYR A 328 -4.97 24.67 -25.67
N ASP A 329 -5.81 25.07 -26.62
CA ASP A 329 -6.17 26.47 -26.91
C ASP A 329 -7.37 26.96 -26.10
N LEU A 330 -7.90 26.15 -25.18
CA LEU A 330 -9.11 26.45 -24.42
C LEU A 330 -8.77 27.14 -23.08
N ASP A 331 -9.15 28.40 -22.93
CA ASP A 331 -8.95 29.17 -21.70
C ASP A 331 -10.12 29.05 -20.71
N SER A 332 -9.94 29.55 -19.49
CA SER A 332 -10.95 29.47 -18.41
C SER A 332 -12.29 30.09 -18.79
N GLU A 333 -12.29 31.15 -19.59
CA GLU A 333 -13.51 31.82 -20.05
C GLU A 333 -14.27 30.95 -21.05
N SER A 334 -13.55 30.38 -22.03
CA SER A 334 -14.10 29.44 -23.01
C SER A 334 -14.60 28.15 -22.35
N LEU A 335 -13.94 27.71 -21.28
CA LEU A 335 -14.37 26.57 -20.47
C LEU A 335 -15.69 26.87 -19.76
N ALA A 336 -15.82 28.02 -19.11
CA ALA A 336 -17.06 28.43 -18.46
C ALA A 336 -18.23 28.49 -19.46
N GLN A 337 -18.00 29.08 -20.64
CA GLN A 337 -19.01 29.18 -21.71
C GLN A 337 -19.46 27.81 -22.24
N LEU A 338 -18.57 26.82 -22.28
CA LEU A 338 -18.91 25.46 -22.71
C LEU A 338 -19.95 24.81 -21.78
N PHE A 339 -19.90 25.14 -20.49
CA PHE A 339 -20.75 24.57 -19.45
C PHE A 339 -21.97 25.42 -19.09
N ASP A 340 -22.09 26.64 -19.62
CA ASP A 340 -23.22 27.55 -19.38
C ASP A 340 -24.59 26.92 -19.73
N ARG A 341 -24.64 26.06 -20.77
CA ARG A 341 -25.87 25.33 -21.13
C ARG A 341 -26.23 24.20 -20.17
N ALA A 342 -25.28 23.74 -19.34
CA ALA A 342 -25.45 22.66 -18.38
C ALA A 342 -25.77 23.18 -16.97
N GLY A 343 -25.37 24.42 -16.65
CA GLY A 343 -25.63 25.06 -15.38
C GLY A 343 -24.82 26.34 -15.21
N VAL A 344 -25.04 27.05 -14.10
CA VAL A 344 -24.27 28.25 -13.75
C VAL A 344 -22.87 27.81 -13.30
N VAL A 345 -21.82 28.33 -13.95
CA VAL A 345 -20.42 28.10 -13.59
C VAL A 345 -19.94 29.27 -12.74
N GLU A 346 -19.67 29.04 -11.46
CA GLU A 346 -19.19 30.10 -10.55
C GLU A 346 -17.68 30.35 -10.70
N VAL A 347 -16.88 29.29 -10.87
CA VAL A 347 -15.43 29.38 -11.07
C VAL A 347 -14.99 28.32 -12.08
N ALA A 348 -14.19 28.73 -13.07
CA ALA A 348 -13.51 27.84 -14.00
C ALA A 348 -12.01 28.10 -13.97
N GLU A 349 -11.21 27.05 -13.77
CA GLU A 349 -9.76 27.12 -13.80
C GLU A 349 -9.19 26.07 -14.75
N VAL A 350 -8.46 26.53 -15.75
CA VAL A 350 -7.72 25.64 -16.65
C VAL A 350 -6.33 25.40 -16.09
N MET A 351 -6.12 24.21 -15.54
CA MET A 351 -4.81 23.77 -15.06
C MET A 351 -4.04 23.09 -16.19
N TRP A 352 -3.16 23.83 -16.87
CA TRP A 352 -2.14 23.23 -17.73
C TRP A 352 -1.00 22.69 -16.86
N LYS A 353 -0.64 21.43 -17.07
CA LYS A 353 0.55 20.82 -16.43
C LYS A 353 1.75 20.86 -17.34
#